data_AF-A0A969QR73-F1
#
_entry.id   AF-A0A969QR73-F1
#
_cell.length_a   1.000
_cell.length_b   1.000
_cell.length_c   1.000
_cell.angle_alpha   90.00
_cell.angle_beta   90.00
_cell.angle_gamma   90.00
#
_symmetry.space_group_name_H-M   'P 1'
#
loop_
_entity.id
_entity.type
_entity.pdbx_description
1 polymer ?
#
loop_
_entity_poly.entity_id
_entity_poly.type
_entity_poly.pdbx_seq_one_letter_code
_entity_poly.pdbx_strand_id
1 'polypeptide(L)'
;MVNFLINDSQILPSGGLGWLRDLKVGQKLTLGYTFVLGAAMLGTALGFIVADRYHQDALHEEIDAVEELSQVYRLQSSVFRVRTQQHKLILYMRQPKLWQEKYPQLLQSFADVRHEWIDFKATFRNPNRQSKDTPSEKAAYAQLMRTKNDFDTYLNQSESLFATSNPAKLSSTAISATQSQLFNFMHSTQVFTLDEFLDDIANLVEVTTAEYHHAKVELSKAEKLRFQIIAVSLLLSAAIASLLVSYMSRAIAHPIQAVTHVAQQVTEEANFDLRAPVTSRDEVGILATALNRLIQEVQQLLETQKNTYEQLEVYSQILERKVQERTLELKEKNQSLQQTLEDLYRAQTQLIQTENRPNLKPIVVEAIAESTLLLNSIGKHLSHVTHYTDALLDMLKQYQQRYPETDRLSSHPVTQQDLESLETELPHLLKSIQSDAAQISTVLNAAII
;
A
#
# COMPACT_ATOMS: atom_id res chain seq x y z
N MET A 1 4.99 -25.19 -10.99
CA MET A 1 3.76 -26.03 -10.98
C MET A 1 3.15 -25.93 -9.59
N VAL A 2 2.36 -24.89 -9.34
CA VAL A 2 1.72 -24.63 -8.05
C VAL A 2 0.22 -24.65 -8.31
N ASN A 3 -0.47 -25.69 -7.81
CA ASN A 3 -1.91 -25.85 -7.92
C ASN A 3 -2.62 -24.70 -7.18
N PHE A 4 -3.27 -23.82 -7.92
CA PHE A 4 -4.29 -22.92 -7.39
C PHE A 4 -5.63 -23.66 -7.45
N LEU A 5 -6.00 -24.30 -6.34
CA LEU A 5 -7.38 -24.72 -6.14
C LEU A 5 -8.20 -23.48 -5.78
N ILE A 6 -9.02 -23.06 -6.74
CA ILE A 6 -10.14 -22.16 -6.55
C ILE A 6 -11.05 -22.83 -5.53
N ASN A 7 -11.08 -22.30 -4.30
CA ASN A 7 -12.01 -22.75 -3.28
C ASN A 7 -13.12 -21.70 -3.14
N ASP A 8 -14.35 -22.21 -3.12
CA ASP A 8 -15.60 -21.49 -3.17
C ASP A 8 -15.74 -20.36 -2.14
N SER A 9 -16.30 -19.25 -2.61
CA SER A 9 -17.22 -18.34 -1.93
C SER A 9 -17.32 -18.45 -0.40
N GLN A 10 -16.32 -17.96 0.33
CA GLN A 10 -16.51 -17.51 1.70
C GLN A 10 -16.62 -15.99 1.72
N ILE A 11 -17.88 -15.52 1.75
CA ILE A 11 -18.22 -14.19 2.25
C ILE A 11 -17.67 -14.14 3.68
N LEU A 12 -16.50 -13.51 3.86
CA LEU A 12 -15.93 -13.29 5.19
C LEU A 12 -16.97 -12.53 6.04
N PRO A 13 -17.20 -12.97 7.29
CA PRO A 13 -18.18 -12.34 8.15
C PRO A 13 -17.85 -10.86 8.30
N SER A 14 -18.89 -10.03 8.33
CA SER A 14 -18.82 -8.59 8.56
C SER A 14 -18.22 -8.29 9.93
N GLY A 15 -16.90 -8.39 10.06
CA GLY A 15 -16.15 -7.74 11.12
C GLY A 15 -16.36 -6.23 11.02
N GLY A 16 -16.33 -5.53 12.16
CA GLY A 16 -16.80 -4.14 12.37
C GLY A 16 -16.21 -3.01 11.49
N LEU A 17 -15.50 -3.31 10.41
CA LEU A 17 -14.97 -2.37 9.44
C LEU A 17 -15.66 -2.44 8.06
N GLY A 18 -16.91 -2.89 7.97
CA GLY A 18 -17.68 -2.91 6.72
C GLY A 18 -17.77 -1.55 6.02
N TRP A 19 -17.71 -0.45 6.78
CA TRP A 19 -17.69 0.93 6.28
C TRP A 19 -16.47 1.25 5.40
N LEU A 20 -15.36 0.51 5.55
CA LEU A 20 -14.17 0.72 4.70
C LEU A 20 -14.40 0.27 3.25
N ARG A 21 -15.43 -0.53 2.94
CA ARG A 21 -15.72 -0.92 1.54
C ARG A 21 -16.23 0.22 0.68
N ASP A 22 -16.87 1.22 1.29
CA ASP A 22 -17.48 2.35 0.59
C ASP A 22 -16.53 3.55 0.44
N LEU A 23 -15.38 3.52 1.13
CA LEU A 23 -14.38 4.58 1.03
C LEU A 23 -13.61 4.50 -0.28
N LYS A 24 -13.20 5.67 -0.77
CA LYS A 24 -12.28 5.78 -1.90
C LYS A 24 -10.92 5.19 -1.57
N VAL A 25 -10.22 4.63 -2.55
CA VAL A 25 -8.85 4.08 -2.40
C VAL A 25 -7.92 5.13 -1.80
N GLY A 26 -7.99 6.38 -2.26
CA GLY A 26 -7.22 7.49 -1.70
C GLY A 26 -7.51 7.71 -0.20
N GLN A 27 -8.77 7.65 0.22
CA GLN A 27 -9.15 7.80 1.63
C GLN A 27 -8.66 6.61 2.47
N LYS A 28 -8.73 5.38 1.95
CA LYS A 28 -8.18 4.19 2.63
C LYS A 28 -6.68 4.30 2.82
N LEU A 29 -5.95 4.78 1.81
CA LEU A 29 -4.51 5.01 1.91
C LEU A 29 -4.20 6.09 2.95
N THR A 30 -4.87 7.25 2.89
CA THR A 30 -4.67 8.31 3.89
C THR A 30 -4.96 7.81 5.29
N LEU A 31 -6.10 7.16 5.53
CA LEU A 31 -6.43 6.57 6.83
C LEU A 31 -5.38 5.54 7.26
N GLY A 32 -4.97 4.63 6.37
CA GLY A 32 -3.95 3.63 6.65
C GLY A 32 -2.64 4.25 7.11
N TYR A 33 -2.11 5.22 6.36
CA TYR A 33 -0.87 5.93 6.73
C TYR A 33 -1.03 6.73 8.02
N THR A 34 -2.14 7.45 8.20
CA THR A 34 -2.42 8.21 9.43
C THR A 34 -2.52 7.30 10.65
N PHE A 35 -3.17 6.14 10.54
CA PHE A 35 -3.24 5.19 11.64
C PHE A 35 -1.91 4.51 11.93
N VAL A 36 -1.14 4.13 10.92
CA VAL A 36 0.18 3.52 11.12
C VAL A 36 1.14 4.50 11.79
N LEU A 37 1.25 5.73 11.26
CA LEU A 37 2.09 6.78 11.83
C LEU A 37 1.59 7.20 13.22
N GLY A 38 0.26 7.35 13.37
CA GLY A 38 -0.37 7.71 14.63
C GLY A 38 -0.14 6.66 15.71
N ALA A 39 -0.30 5.38 15.40
CA ALA A 39 -0.03 4.29 16.34
C ALA A 39 1.45 4.27 16.76
N ALA A 40 2.37 4.42 15.80
CA ALA A 40 3.81 4.47 16.08
C ALA A 40 4.20 5.66 16.97
N MET A 41 3.73 6.87 16.62
CA MET A 41 4.05 8.08 17.37
C MET A 41 3.41 8.09 18.75
N LEU A 42 2.10 7.83 18.85
CA LEU A 42 1.38 7.86 20.13
C LEU A 42 1.82 6.74 21.05
N GLY A 43 1.99 5.52 20.53
CA GLY A 43 2.44 4.39 21.33
C GLY A 43 3.82 4.63 21.94
N THR A 44 4.76 5.12 21.13
CA THR A 44 6.12 5.44 21.60
C THR A 44 6.13 6.62 22.57
N ALA A 45 5.37 7.68 22.27
CA ALA A 45 5.31 8.86 23.12
C ALA A 45 4.69 8.55 24.49
N LEU A 46 3.58 7.81 24.54
CA LEU A 46 2.96 7.39 25.79
C LEU A 46 3.87 6.45 26.58
N GLY A 47 4.50 5.48 25.90
CA GLY A 47 5.48 4.58 26.51
C GLY A 47 6.61 5.36 27.16
N PHE A 48 7.18 6.34 26.44
CA PHE A 48 8.24 7.21 26.95
C PHE A 48 7.78 8.05 28.14
N ILE A 49 6.63 8.73 28.06
CA ILE A 49 6.12 9.61 29.14
C ILE A 49 5.89 8.83 30.43
N VAL A 50 5.26 7.65 30.34
CA VAL A 50 5.02 6.81 31.52
C VAL A 50 6.34 6.33 32.10
N ALA A 51 7.23 5.82 31.24
CA ALA A 51 8.52 5.27 31.64
C ALA A 51 9.45 6.34 32.26
N ASP A 52 9.44 7.56 31.72
CA ASP A 52 10.23 8.68 32.21
C ASP A 52 9.77 9.15 33.59
N ARG A 53 8.45 9.18 33.83
CA ARG A 53 7.91 9.54 35.15
C ARG A 53 8.39 8.62 36.26
N TYR A 54 8.31 7.31 36.06
CA TYR A 54 8.82 6.33 37.04
C TYR A 54 10.33 6.48 37.30
N HIS A 55 11.11 6.80 36.27
CA HIS A 55 12.55 7.02 36.41
C HIS A 55 12.86 8.31 37.17
N GLN A 56 12.16 9.41 36.86
CA GLN A 56 12.36 10.68 37.56
C GLN A 56 11.97 10.61 39.03
N ASP A 57 10.88 9.91 39.36
CA ASP A 57 10.45 9.73 40.75
C ASP A 57 11.52 8.99 41.57
N ALA A 58 12.09 7.90 41.03
CA ALA A 58 13.16 7.14 41.68
C ALA A 58 14.51 7.89 41.72
N LEU A 59 14.81 8.69 40.70
CA LEU A 59 16.02 9.51 40.64
C LEU A 59 16.00 10.59 41.72
N HIS A 60 14.85 11.25 41.90
CA HIS A 60 14.69 12.23 42.96
C HIS A 60 14.87 11.61 44.36
N GLU A 61 14.38 10.39 44.57
CA GLU A 61 14.56 9.67 45.83
C GLU A 61 16.04 9.33 46.11
N GLU A 62 16.82 8.93 45.09
CA GLU A 62 18.26 8.73 45.27
C GLU A 62 18.98 10.05 45.60
N ILE A 63 18.64 11.14 44.90
CA ILE A 63 19.26 12.46 45.13
C ILE A 63 18.98 12.95 46.55
N ASP A 64 17.73 12.83 47.02
CA ASP A 64 17.36 13.24 48.38
C ASP A 64 18.11 12.40 49.43
N ALA A 65 18.16 11.07 49.27
CA ALA A 65 18.88 10.18 50.19
C ALA A 65 20.40 10.44 50.21
N VAL A 66 21.01 10.77 49.07
CA VAL A 66 22.43 11.18 49.01
C VAL A 66 22.66 12.49 49.73
N GLU A 67 21.76 13.46 49.57
CA GLU A 67 21.88 14.76 50.22
C GLU A 67 21.79 14.61 51.74
N GLU A 68 20.79 13.90 52.25
CA GLU A 68 20.61 13.61 53.68
C GLU A 68 21.83 12.87 54.26
N LEU A 69 22.27 11.80 53.61
CA LEU A 69 23.45 11.05 54.02
C LEU A 69 24.69 11.95 54.08
N SER A 70 24.87 12.83 53.09
CA SER A 70 26.00 13.76 53.06
C SER A 70 25.98 14.76 54.22
N GLN A 71 24.80 15.26 54.60
CA GLN A 71 24.63 16.19 55.72
C GLN A 71 24.91 15.51 57.06
N VAL A 72 24.46 14.27 57.24
CA VAL A 72 24.71 13.49 58.46
C VAL A 72 26.21 13.24 58.61
N TYR A 73 26.91 12.84 57.54
CA TYR A 73 28.37 12.66 57.58
C TYR A 73 29.15 13.95 57.85
N ARG A 74 28.72 15.08 57.26
CA ARG A 74 29.33 16.39 57.53
C ARG A 74 29.21 16.76 59.00
N LEU A 75 28.00 16.65 59.56
CA LEU A 75 27.75 16.87 60.98
C LEU A 75 28.63 15.95 61.85
N GLN A 76 28.61 14.64 61.59
CA GLN A 76 29.43 13.66 62.32
C GLN A 76 30.91 14.05 62.30
N SER A 77 31.44 14.38 61.12
CA SER A 77 32.85 14.74 60.94
C SER A 77 33.22 16.04 61.65
N SER A 78 32.31 17.01 61.69
CA SER A 78 32.51 18.29 62.39
C SER A 78 32.59 18.08 63.92
N VAL A 79 31.74 17.22 64.47
CA VAL A 79 31.73 16.87 65.91
C VAL A 79 33.00 16.10 66.28
N PHE A 80 33.42 15.13 65.46
CA PHE A 80 34.70 14.43 65.65
C PHE A 80 35.91 15.37 65.59
N ARG A 81 35.85 16.41 64.74
CA ARG A 81 36.91 17.42 64.65
C ARG A 81 37.04 18.20 65.95
N VAL A 82 35.93 18.63 66.55
CA VAL A 82 35.94 19.28 67.87
C VAL A 82 36.63 18.40 68.90
N ARG A 83 36.19 17.13 69.05
CA ARG A 83 36.80 16.17 69.97
C ARG A 83 38.31 16.04 69.76
N THR A 84 38.72 15.91 68.51
CA THR A 84 40.13 15.76 68.13
C THR A 84 40.95 17.00 68.48
N GLN A 85 40.44 18.20 68.21
CA GLN A 85 41.15 19.45 68.49
C GLN A 85 41.27 19.73 69.99
N GLN A 86 40.23 19.42 70.77
CA GLN A 86 40.28 19.51 72.24
C GLN A 86 41.40 18.62 72.81
N HIS A 87 41.47 17.35 72.37
CA HIS A 87 42.52 16.42 72.80
C HIS A 87 43.92 16.95 72.49
N LYS A 88 44.13 17.45 71.25
CA LYS A 88 45.42 18.03 70.84
C LYS A 88 45.82 19.23 71.70
N LEU A 89 44.90 20.15 71.97
CA LEU A 89 45.19 21.35 72.76
C LEU A 89 45.53 21.03 74.21
N ILE A 90 44.90 20.01 74.82
CA ILE A 90 45.25 19.55 76.17
C ILE A 90 46.70 19.03 76.21
N LEU A 91 47.14 18.33 75.16
CA LEU A 91 48.52 17.86 75.04
C LEU A 91 49.51 19.02 74.85
N TYR A 92 49.09 20.11 74.19
CA TYR A 92 49.92 21.30 73.95
C TYR A 92 49.98 22.29 75.13
N MET A 93 49.33 22.02 76.27
CA MET A 93 49.34 22.91 77.44
C MET A 93 50.76 23.24 77.94
N ARG A 94 51.73 22.34 77.75
CA ARG A 94 53.15 22.57 78.10
C ARG A 94 53.96 23.28 77.01
N GLN A 95 53.34 23.62 75.87
CA GLN A 95 53.96 24.31 74.73
C GLN A 95 53.15 25.57 74.35
N PRO A 96 53.28 26.69 75.10
CA PRO A 96 52.35 27.82 74.98
C PRO A 96 52.27 28.45 73.59
N LYS A 97 53.38 28.52 72.85
CA LYS A 97 53.41 29.03 71.47
C LYS A 97 52.59 28.15 70.52
N LEU A 98 52.76 26.83 70.61
CA LEU A 98 52.04 25.88 69.77
C LEU A 98 50.54 25.85 70.14
N TRP A 99 50.22 25.97 71.44
CA TRP A 99 48.83 26.08 71.89
C TRP A 99 48.14 27.32 71.28
N GLN A 100 48.80 28.48 71.31
CA GLN A 100 48.26 29.71 70.71
C GLN A 100 48.06 29.60 69.21
N GLU A 101 48.97 28.93 68.49
CA GLU A 101 48.86 28.70 67.06
C GLU A 101 47.67 27.79 66.71
N LYS A 102 47.42 26.75 67.52
CA LYS A 102 46.37 25.75 67.25
C LYS A 102 45.01 26.10 67.81
N TYR A 103 44.91 26.95 68.84
CA TYR A 103 43.64 27.33 69.47
C TYR A 103 42.58 27.88 68.48
N PRO A 104 42.92 28.73 67.48
CA PRO A 104 41.96 29.17 66.46
C PRO A 104 41.32 28.01 65.68
N GLN A 105 42.01 26.88 65.52
CA GLN A 105 41.45 25.70 64.82
C GLN A 105 40.33 25.04 65.63
N LEU A 106 40.40 25.08 66.97
CA LEU A 106 39.31 24.63 67.84
C LEU A 106 38.10 25.57 67.72
N LEU A 107 38.34 26.89 67.77
CA LEU A 107 37.27 27.88 67.59
C LEU A 107 36.57 27.72 66.23
N GLN A 108 37.33 27.49 65.16
CA GLN A 108 36.78 27.20 63.85
C GLN A 108 35.93 25.92 63.89
N SER A 109 36.41 24.84 64.52
CA SER A 109 35.63 23.60 64.60
C SER A 109 34.31 23.76 65.38
N PHE A 110 34.25 24.63 66.40
CA PHE A 110 32.98 24.96 67.05
C PHE A 110 32.04 25.71 66.12
N ALA A 111 32.55 26.67 65.35
CA ALA A 111 31.77 27.40 64.35
C ALA A 111 31.25 26.46 63.24
N ASP A 112 32.10 25.56 62.75
CA ASP A 112 31.75 24.57 61.73
C ASP A 112 30.59 23.68 62.22
N VAL A 113 30.65 23.14 63.43
CA VAL A 113 29.54 22.33 63.99
C VAL A 113 28.23 23.11 64.05
N ARG A 114 28.27 24.39 64.47
CA ARG A 114 27.07 25.24 64.52
C ARG A 114 26.51 25.50 63.12
N HIS A 115 27.38 25.66 62.12
CA HIS A 115 27.00 25.85 60.72
C HIS A 115 26.40 24.59 60.12
N GLU A 116 27.11 23.45 60.20
CA GLU A 116 26.64 22.16 59.70
C GLU A 116 25.32 21.74 60.38
N TRP A 117 25.09 22.11 61.64
CA TRP A 117 23.80 21.89 62.31
C TRP A 117 22.65 22.71 61.71
N ILE A 118 22.91 23.92 61.23
CA ILE A 118 21.89 24.75 60.56
C ILE A 118 21.49 24.09 59.23
N ASP A 119 22.48 23.69 58.43
CA ASP A 119 22.27 23.05 57.13
C ASP A 119 21.58 21.69 57.29
N PHE A 120 22.05 20.87 58.23
CA PHE A 120 21.41 19.61 58.60
C PHE A 120 19.92 19.81 58.93
N LYS A 121 19.59 20.77 59.80
CA LYS A 121 18.18 21.04 60.11
C LYS A 121 17.38 21.53 58.92
N ALA A 122 17.99 22.29 58.00
CA ALA A 122 17.29 22.79 56.82
C ALA A 122 16.91 21.63 55.88
N THR A 123 17.80 20.65 55.70
CA THR A 123 17.56 19.43 54.92
C THR A 123 16.44 18.59 55.54
N PHE A 124 16.55 18.23 56.82
CA PHE A 124 15.59 17.33 57.51
C PHE A 124 14.24 17.99 57.90
N ARG A 125 14.12 19.32 57.78
CA ARG A 125 12.84 20.04 57.98
C ARG A 125 12.11 20.35 56.68
N ASN A 126 12.63 19.93 55.53
CA ASN A 126 11.99 20.19 54.24
C ASN A 126 10.66 19.40 54.14
N PRO A 127 9.49 20.06 54.07
CA PRO A 127 8.19 19.37 54.07
C PRO A 127 8.01 18.41 52.90
N ASN A 128 8.64 18.70 51.76
CA ASN A 128 8.56 17.85 50.57
C ASN A 128 9.30 16.52 50.79
N ARG A 129 10.37 16.52 51.59
CA ARG A 129 11.16 15.34 51.94
C ARG A 129 10.49 14.51 53.04
N GLN A 130 10.03 15.16 54.11
CA GLN A 130 9.37 14.53 55.27
C GLN A 130 8.20 13.59 54.96
N SER A 131 7.53 13.82 53.82
CA SER A 131 6.45 12.96 53.34
C SER A 131 6.93 11.57 52.89
N LYS A 132 8.21 11.42 52.57
CA LYS A 132 8.87 10.22 52.05
C LYS A 132 9.81 9.55 53.05
N ASP A 133 10.28 10.27 54.07
CA ASP A 133 11.12 9.75 55.16
C ASP A 133 10.53 8.47 55.78
N THR A 134 11.39 7.48 56.02
CA THR A 134 10.95 6.21 56.62
C THR A 134 10.64 6.37 58.11
N PRO A 135 9.83 5.46 58.70
CA PRO A 135 9.61 5.47 60.14
C PRO A 135 10.91 5.35 60.96
N SER A 136 11.92 4.64 60.43
CA SER A 136 13.22 4.46 61.07
C SER A 136 14.02 5.76 61.10
N GLU A 137 14.01 6.53 60.00
CA GLU A 137 14.69 7.82 59.91
C GLU A 137 14.04 8.83 60.85
N LYS A 138 12.70 8.91 60.83
CA LYS A 138 11.94 9.76 61.77
C LYS A 138 12.27 9.45 63.23
N ALA A 139 12.43 8.18 63.57
CA ALA A 139 12.80 7.76 64.91
C ALA A 139 14.24 8.14 65.27
N ALA A 140 15.20 7.90 64.37
CA ALA A 140 16.61 8.26 64.56
C ALA A 140 16.81 9.78 64.66
N TYR A 141 16.16 10.55 63.79
CA TYR A 141 16.14 12.02 63.86
C TYR A 141 15.53 12.51 65.18
N ALA A 142 14.39 11.95 65.59
CA ALA A 142 13.76 12.32 66.85
C ALA A 142 14.64 12.01 68.07
N GLN A 143 15.44 10.93 68.03
CA GLN A 143 16.40 10.60 69.06
C GLN A 143 17.54 11.62 69.11
N LEU A 144 18.15 11.94 67.97
CA LEU A 144 19.20 12.97 67.85
C LEU A 144 18.73 14.35 68.38
N MET A 145 17.47 14.69 68.15
CA MET A 145 16.89 15.94 68.65
C MET A 145 16.76 15.98 70.18
N ARG A 146 16.73 14.83 70.87
CA ARG A 146 16.67 14.77 72.35
C ARG A 146 18.03 15.11 72.97
N THR A 147 19.11 14.56 72.44
CA THR A 147 20.49 14.76 72.94
C THR A 147 21.10 16.09 72.50
N LYS A 148 20.48 16.77 71.53
CA LYS A 148 20.98 18.03 70.98
C LYS A 148 21.19 19.17 71.98
N ASN A 149 20.27 19.34 72.93
CA ASN A 149 20.35 20.42 73.93
C ASN A 149 21.52 20.21 74.89
N ASP A 150 21.76 18.95 75.26
CA ASP A 150 22.88 18.58 76.12
C ASP A 150 24.21 18.77 75.37
N PHE A 151 24.25 18.46 74.08
CA PHE A 151 25.39 18.76 73.22
C PHE A 151 25.67 20.26 73.05
N ASP A 152 24.65 21.12 72.91
CA ASP A 152 24.84 22.58 72.91
C ASP A 152 25.44 23.08 74.23
N THR A 153 24.97 22.52 75.35
CA THR A 153 25.49 22.85 76.68
C THR A 153 26.96 22.45 76.80
N TYR A 154 27.29 21.23 76.35
CA TYR A 154 28.67 20.75 76.27
C TYR A 154 29.56 21.66 75.42
N LEU A 155 29.12 22.05 74.22
CA LEU A 155 29.85 22.94 73.32
C LEU A 155 30.15 24.30 73.98
N ASN A 156 29.13 24.93 74.57
CA ASN A 156 29.29 26.24 75.22
C ASN A 156 30.22 26.17 76.44
N GLN A 157 30.09 25.12 77.26
CA GLN A 157 30.97 24.89 78.41
C GLN A 157 32.41 24.64 77.96
N SER A 158 32.60 23.83 76.92
CA SER A 158 33.93 23.58 76.35
C SER A 158 34.55 24.87 75.82
N GLU A 159 33.80 25.66 75.06
CA GLU A 159 34.31 26.91 74.49
C GLU A 159 34.77 27.89 75.58
N SER A 160 33.96 28.04 76.64
CA SER A 160 34.30 28.86 77.81
C SER A 160 35.53 28.34 78.56
N LEU A 161 35.62 27.03 78.77
CA LEU A 161 36.71 26.41 79.50
C LEU A 161 38.05 26.54 78.75
N PHE A 162 38.07 26.30 77.44
CA PHE A 162 39.29 26.46 76.65
C PHE A 162 39.70 27.94 76.48
N ALA A 163 38.74 28.87 76.44
CA ALA A 163 39.04 30.31 76.38
C ALA A 163 39.80 30.83 77.63
N THR A 164 39.50 30.27 78.79
CA THR A 164 40.16 30.63 80.07
C THR A 164 41.46 29.84 80.33
N SER A 165 41.78 28.85 79.50
CA SER A 165 42.89 27.91 79.72
C SER A 165 44.20 28.26 79.00
N ASN A 166 44.36 29.49 78.48
CA ASN A 166 45.55 29.88 77.71
C ASN A 166 46.85 29.77 78.56
N PRO A 167 47.77 28.83 78.26
CA PRO A 167 48.94 28.57 79.09
C PRO A 167 49.95 29.73 79.12
N ALA A 168 49.91 30.64 78.14
CA ALA A 168 50.77 31.84 78.16
C ALA A 168 50.39 32.84 79.26
N LYS A 169 49.20 32.70 79.86
CA LYS A 169 48.69 33.54 80.95
C LYS A 169 48.74 32.84 82.32
N LEU A 170 49.29 31.62 82.40
CA LEU A 170 49.24 30.76 83.58
C LEU A 170 50.65 30.50 84.14
N SER A 171 50.75 30.28 85.46
CA SER A 171 51.97 29.79 86.09
C SER A 171 52.21 28.30 85.79
N SER A 172 53.44 27.81 85.95
CA SER A 172 53.79 26.40 85.68
C SER A 172 52.97 25.39 86.51
N THR A 173 52.64 25.72 87.76
CA THR A 173 51.76 24.91 88.62
C THR A 173 50.31 24.99 88.16
N ALA A 174 49.84 26.17 87.74
CA ALA A 174 48.49 26.36 87.18
C ALA A 174 48.31 25.61 85.85
N ILE A 175 49.33 25.54 84.99
CA ILE A 175 49.27 24.79 83.72
C ILE A 175 48.95 23.31 83.97
N SER A 176 49.57 22.67 84.97
CA SER A 176 49.33 21.26 85.28
C SER A 176 47.93 21.03 85.88
N ALA A 177 47.46 21.96 86.72
CA ALA A 177 46.10 21.93 87.26
C ALA A 177 45.04 22.12 86.17
N THR A 178 45.21 23.11 85.28
CA THR A 178 44.32 23.37 84.13
C THR A 178 44.33 22.21 83.14
N GLN A 179 45.50 21.60 82.86
CA GLN A 179 45.58 20.42 82.02
C GLN A 179 44.76 19.25 82.61
N SER A 180 44.84 19.03 83.92
CA SER A 180 44.05 18.01 84.62
C SER A 180 42.56 18.34 84.62
N GLN A 181 42.19 19.61 84.78
CA GLN A 181 40.80 20.07 84.71
C GLN A 181 40.20 19.85 83.31
N LEU A 182 40.93 20.21 82.25
CA LEU A 182 40.50 19.99 80.87
C LEU A 182 40.40 18.49 80.56
N PHE A 183 41.38 17.70 81.01
CA PHE A 183 41.33 16.25 80.87
C PHE A 183 40.11 15.66 81.58
N ASN A 184 39.85 16.06 82.83
CA ASN A 184 38.69 15.60 83.58
C ASN A 184 37.38 16.07 82.93
N PHE A 185 37.29 17.28 82.38
CA PHE A 185 36.11 17.72 81.62
C PHE A 185 35.84 16.82 80.41
N MET A 186 36.89 16.39 79.72
CA MET A 186 36.78 15.43 78.61
C MET A 186 36.66 13.96 79.03
N HIS A 187 36.65 13.65 80.33
CA HIS A 187 36.49 12.29 80.88
C HIS A 187 35.42 12.21 82.00
N SER A 188 34.67 13.29 82.26
CA SER A 188 33.64 13.38 83.32
C SER A 188 32.30 12.88 82.80
N THR A 189 31.27 12.90 83.66
CA THR A 189 29.88 12.57 83.29
C THR A 189 29.33 13.42 82.12
N GLN A 190 29.96 14.57 81.80
CA GLN A 190 29.64 15.40 80.63
C GLN A 190 30.18 14.84 79.30
N VAL A 191 30.96 13.75 79.33
CA VAL A 191 31.43 13.04 78.12
C VAL A 191 30.35 12.14 77.57
N PHE A 192 29.51 11.58 78.45
CA PHE A 192 28.36 10.80 78.03
C PHE A 192 27.45 11.62 77.10
N THR A 193 27.36 12.95 77.25
CA THR A 193 26.54 13.77 76.34
C THR A 193 27.14 13.90 74.94
N LEU A 194 28.47 13.92 74.80
CA LEU A 194 29.13 13.94 73.48
C LEU A 194 29.07 12.55 72.83
N ASP A 195 29.33 11.50 73.61
CA ASP A 195 29.30 10.12 73.14
C ASP A 195 27.87 9.71 72.75
N GLU A 196 26.86 10.01 73.56
CA GLU A 196 25.44 9.79 73.22
C GLU A 196 25.03 10.57 71.96
N PHE A 197 25.47 11.82 71.80
CA PHE A 197 25.18 12.58 70.58
C PHE A 197 25.88 11.99 69.35
N LEU A 198 27.11 11.50 69.48
CA LEU A 198 27.83 10.82 68.40
C LEU A 198 27.19 9.47 68.05
N ASP A 199 26.70 8.72 69.04
CA ASP A 199 25.97 7.46 68.88
C ASP A 199 24.63 7.70 68.17
N ASP A 200 23.92 8.77 68.52
CA ASP A 200 22.68 9.18 67.83
C ASP A 200 22.95 9.56 66.36
N ILE A 201 24.05 10.29 66.09
CA ILE A 201 24.45 10.59 64.72
C ILE A 201 24.83 9.29 63.99
N ALA A 202 25.54 8.36 64.64
CA ALA A 202 25.94 7.09 64.04
C ALA A 202 24.72 6.22 63.68
N ASN A 203 23.71 6.18 64.55
CA ASN A 203 22.42 5.53 64.26
C ASN A 203 21.74 6.19 63.05
N LEU A 204 21.74 7.53 62.96
CA LEU A 204 21.17 8.23 61.80
C LEU A 204 21.97 7.97 60.52
N VAL A 205 23.31 7.84 60.59
CA VAL A 205 24.15 7.41 59.45
C VAL A 205 23.75 6.01 58.99
N GLU A 206 23.53 5.07 59.92
CA GLU A 206 23.14 3.70 59.59
C GLU A 206 21.80 3.68 58.83
N VAL A 207 20.81 4.40 59.34
CA VAL A 207 19.47 4.47 58.72
C VAL A 207 19.52 5.13 57.34
N THR A 208 20.13 6.31 57.24
CA THR A 208 20.22 7.05 55.96
C THR A 208 21.10 6.32 54.93
N THR A 209 22.08 5.53 55.37
CA THR A 209 22.85 4.64 54.47
C THR A 209 21.98 3.53 53.91
N ALA A 210 21.13 2.91 54.74
CA ALA A 210 20.20 1.88 54.30
C ALA A 210 19.18 2.43 53.30
N GLU A 211 18.67 3.65 53.53
CA GLU A 211 17.77 4.36 52.61
C GLU A 211 18.45 4.70 51.28
N TYR A 212 19.68 5.22 51.31
CA TYR A 212 20.46 5.44 50.08
C TYR A 212 20.59 4.17 49.24
N HIS A 213 20.95 3.04 49.88
CA HIS A 213 21.05 1.77 49.18
C HIS A 213 19.71 1.29 48.62
N HIS A 214 18.61 1.49 49.36
CA HIS A 214 17.27 1.18 48.90
C HIS A 214 16.88 2.03 47.69
N ALA A 215 17.04 3.36 47.77
CA ALA A 215 16.73 4.30 46.69
C ALA A 215 17.53 3.98 45.42
N LYS A 216 18.82 3.63 45.55
CA LYS A 216 19.66 3.20 44.43
C LYS A 216 19.17 1.91 43.77
N VAL A 217 18.68 0.96 44.56
CA VAL A 217 18.09 -0.27 44.04
C VAL A 217 16.77 0.02 43.31
N GLU A 218 15.91 0.87 43.86
CA GLU A 218 14.67 1.30 43.22
C GLU A 218 14.92 2.06 41.92
N LEU A 219 15.94 2.93 41.85
CA LEU A 219 16.35 3.56 40.60
C LEU A 219 16.76 2.53 39.54
N SER A 220 17.57 1.53 39.90
CA SER A 220 17.97 0.48 38.97
C SER A 220 16.77 -0.36 38.47
N LYS A 221 15.77 -0.60 39.34
CA LYS A 221 14.52 -1.24 38.93
C LYS A 221 13.73 -0.35 37.98
N ALA A 222 13.63 0.95 38.27
CA ALA A 222 12.96 1.92 37.42
C ALA A 222 13.62 2.05 36.05
N GLU A 223 14.95 1.99 35.95
CA GLU A 223 15.68 1.97 34.67
C GLU A 223 15.35 0.72 33.83
N LYS A 224 15.32 -0.45 34.45
CA LYS A 224 14.94 -1.71 33.78
C LYS A 224 13.48 -1.66 33.32
N LEU A 225 12.59 -1.20 34.18
CA LEU A 225 11.18 -1.04 33.88
C LEU A 225 10.97 -0.03 32.74
N ARG A 226 11.73 1.08 32.73
CA ARG A 226 11.71 2.08 31.66
C ARG A 226 12.04 1.45 30.31
N PHE A 227 13.11 0.66 30.24
CA PHE A 227 13.49 -0.05 29.03
C PHE A 227 12.43 -1.07 28.59
N GLN A 228 11.83 -1.80 29.53
CA GLN A 228 10.75 -2.77 29.24
C GLN A 228 9.50 -2.09 28.68
N ILE A 229 9.04 -0.99 29.30
CA ILE A 229 7.87 -0.23 28.82
C ILE A 229 8.13 0.29 27.41
N ILE A 230 9.30 0.88 27.15
CA ILE A 230 9.68 1.37 25.82
C ILE A 230 9.70 0.22 24.80
N ALA A 231 10.36 -0.90 25.12
CA ALA A 231 10.43 -2.06 24.22
C ALA A 231 9.05 -2.66 23.91
N VAL A 232 8.19 -2.84 24.92
CA VAL A 232 6.82 -3.36 24.74
C VAL A 232 5.97 -2.38 23.93
N SER A 233 6.06 -1.07 24.21
CA SER A 233 5.31 -0.05 23.48
C SER A 233 5.70 0.01 22.00
N LEU A 234 6.99 -0.16 21.69
CA LEU A 234 7.50 -0.25 20.33
C LEU A 234 7.02 -1.52 19.62
N LEU A 235 7.11 -2.68 20.28
CA LEU A 235 6.65 -3.96 19.71
C LEU A 235 5.15 -3.95 19.44
N LEU A 236 4.35 -3.40 20.36
CA LEU A 236 2.92 -3.29 20.19
C LEU A 236 2.56 -2.34 19.03
N SER A 237 3.25 -1.21 18.93
CA SER A 237 3.07 -0.26 17.81
C SER A 237 3.43 -0.90 16.46
N ALA A 238 4.53 -1.65 16.40
CA ALA A 238 4.93 -2.39 15.21
C ALA A 238 3.91 -3.48 14.84
N ALA A 239 3.40 -4.23 15.82
CA ALA A 239 2.38 -5.24 15.60
C ALA A 239 1.08 -4.65 15.04
N ILE A 240 0.62 -3.52 15.60
CA ILE A 240 -0.56 -2.79 15.11
C ILE A 240 -0.31 -2.28 13.68
N ALA A 241 0.87 -1.71 13.41
CA ALA A 241 1.24 -1.27 12.07
C ALA A 241 1.24 -2.42 11.06
N SER A 242 1.83 -3.57 11.39
CA SER A 242 1.83 -4.76 10.54
C SER A 242 0.42 -5.30 10.27
N LEU A 243 -0.46 -5.31 11.27
CA LEU A 243 -1.86 -5.70 11.09
C LEU A 243 -2.60 -4.74 10.15
N LEU A 244 -2.40 -3.43 10.30
CA LEU A 244 -2.99 -2.42 9.42
C LEU A 244 -2.48 -2.54 7.98
N VAL A 245 -1.18 -2.76 7.78
CA VAL A 245 -0.58 -2.98 6.45
C VAL A 245 -1.14 -4.25 5.81
N SER A 246 -1.22 -5.36 6.56
CA SER A 246 -1.80 -6.61 6.06
C SER A 246 -3.27 -6.45 5.66
N TYR A 247 -4.03 -5.71 6.47
CA TYR A 247 -5.42 -5.39 6.17
C TYR A 247 -5.55 -4.52 4.90
N MET A 248 -4.76 -3.45 4.76
CA MET A 248 -4.75 -2.58 3.57
C MET A 248 -4.35 -3.34 2.31
N SER A 249 -3.37 -4.26 2.41
CA SER A 249 -2.98 -5.13 1.30
C SER A 249 -4.13 -6.00 0.80
N ARG A 250 -4.96 -6.54 1.70
CA ARG A 250 -6.17 -7.30 1.32
C ARG A 250 -7.30 -6.42 0.79
N ALA A 251 -7.42 -5.19 1.30
CA ALA A 251 -8.50 -4.27 0.92
C ALA A 251 -8.25 -3.56 -0.43
N ILE A 252 -6.99 -3.39 -0.84
CA ILE A 252 -6.61 -2.63 -2.03
C ILE A 252 -5.82 -3.49 -3.02
N ALA A 253 -4.68 -4.04 -2.60
CA ALA A 253 -3.76 -4.69 -3.54
C ALA A 253 -4.33 -5.98 -4.14
N HIS A 254 -4.99 -6.83 -3.33
CA HIS A 254 -5.59 -8.08 -3.81
C HIS A 254 -6.70 -7.87 -4.87
N PRO A 255 -7.71 -7.00 -4.64
CA PRO A 255 -8.71 -6.70 -5.67
C PRO A 255 -8.11 -6.13 -6.96
N ILE A 256 -7.11 -5.24 -6.87
CA ILE A 256 -6.42 -4.70 -8.05
C ILE A 256 -5.73 -5.82 -8.82
N GLN A 257 -4.98 -6.69 -8.13
CA GLN A 257 -4.31 -7.84 -8.76
C GLN A 257 -5.30 -8.79 -9.43
N ALA A 258 -6.45 -9.05 -8.80
CA ALA A 258 -7.49 -9.91 -9.38
C ALA A 258 -8.05 -9.30 -10.70
N VAL A 259 -8.32 -7.99 -10.72
CA VAL A 259 -8.77 -7.30 -11.93
C VAL A 259 -7.69 -7.32 -13.02
N THR A 260 -6.43 -7.06 -12.66
CA THR A 260 -5.30 -7.12 -13.60
C THR A 260 -5.12 -8.51 -14.19
N HIS A 261 -5.20 -9.56 -13.36
CA HIS A 261 -5.04 -10.94 -13.80
C HIS A 261 -6.12 -11.35 -14.80
N VAL A 262 -7.38 -11.01 -14.52
CA VAL A 262 -8.49 -11.28 -15.45
C VAL A 262 -8.31 -10.51 -16.76
N ALA A 263 -7.89 -9.24 -16.72
CA ALA A 263 -7.60 -8.48 -17.93
C ALA A 263 -6.54 -9.16 -18.80
N GLN A 264 -5.45 -9.64 -18.19
CA GLN A 264 -4.39 -10.37 -18.89
C GLN A 264 -4.90 -11.68 -19.48
N GLN A 265 -5.58 -12.52 -18.68
CA GLN A 265 -6.09 -13.81 -19.15
C GLN A 265 -7.10 -13.68 -20.29
N VAL A 266 -8.00 -12.69 -20.24
CA VAL A 266 -8.95 -12.44 -21.34
C VAL A 266 -8.22 -12.13 -22.64
N THR A 267 -7.15 -11.33 -22.57
CA THR A 267 -6.37 -10.97 -23.77
C THR A 267 -5.47 -12.10 -24.27
N GLU A 268 -4.89 -12.90 -23.40
CA GLU A 268 -3.95 -13.98 -23.76
C GLU A 268 -4.67 -15.23 -24.26
N GLU A 269 -5.77 -15.61 -23.62
CA GLU A 269 -6.53 -16.83 -23.93
C GLU A 269 -7.68 -16.57 -24.90
N ALA A 270 -7.96 -15.31 -25.26
CA ALA A 270 -9.15 -14.89 -26.01
C ALA A 270 -10.47 -15.40 -25.38
N ASN A 271 -10.46 -15.60 -24.06
CA ASN A 271 -11.59 -16.13 -23.31
C ASN A 271 -12.46 -14.98 -22.75
N PHE A 272 -13.47 -14.58 -23.51
CA PHE A 272 -14.37 -13.49 -23.15
C PHE A 272 -15.52 -13.90 -22.21
N ASP A 273 -15.51 -15.11 -21.63
CA ASP A 273 -16.45 -15.52 -20.59
C ASP A 273 -15.97 -15.16 -19.18
N LEU A 274 -14.67 -14.86 -19.03
CA LEU A 274 -14.09 -14.45 -17.75
C LEU A 274 -14.65 -13.10 -17.29
N ARG A 275 -14.82 -12.95 -15.97
CA ARG A 275 -15.27 -11.70 -15.34
C ARG A 275 -14.42 -11.41 -14.10
N ALA A 276 -14.00 -10.15 -13.96
CA ALA A 276 -13.27 -9.69 -12.80
C ALA A 276 -14.23 -9.58 -11.58
N PRO A 277 -13.82 -10.05 -10.40
CA PRO A 277 -14.69 -10.02 -9.22
C PRO A 277 -14.87 -8.59 -8.68
N VAL A 278 -16.11 -8.17 -8.50
CA VAL A 278 -16.46 -6.86 -7.92
C VAL A 278 -16.56 -6.98 -6.39
N THR A 279 -15.44 -6.85 -5.70
CA THR A 279 -15.35 -7.06 -4.24
C THR A 279 -15.61 -5.79 -3.40
N SER A 280 -15.44 -4.61 -4.00
CA SER A 280 -15.53 -3.30 -3.36
C SER A 280 -16.52 -2.39 -4.10
N ARG A 281 -16.94 -1.29 -3.44
CA ARG A 281 -17.79 -0.24 -4.04
C ARG A 281 -17.02 1.05 -4.35
N ASP A 282 -15.71 0.99 -4.21
CA ASP A 282 -14.76 2.08 -4.46
C ASP A 282 -14.28 2.11 -5.93
N GLU A 283 -13.23 2.87 -6.20
CA GLU A 283 -12.61 2.97 -7.53
C GLU A 283 -12.16 1.62 -8.10
N VAL A 284 -11.76 0.66 -7.25
CA VAL A 284 -11.38 -0.69 -7.72
C VAL A 284 -12.61 -1.48 -8.15
N GLY A 285 -13.72 -1.35 -7.41
CA GLY A 285 -15.00 -1.93 -7.81
C GLY A 285 -15.55 -1.35 -9.10
N ILE A 286 -15.44 -0.03 -9.27
CA ILE A 286 -15.80 0.67 -10.50
C ILE A 286 -14.92 0.20 -11.66
N LEU A 287 -13.61 0.06 -11.45
CA LEU A 287 -12.68 -0.45 -12.46
C LEU A 287 -13.01 -1.88 -12.89
N ALA A 288 -13.29 -2.78 -11.93
CA ALA A 288 -13.73 -4.15 -12.20
C ALA A 288 -15.02 -4.18 -13.04
N THR A 289 -15.98 -3.31 -12.70
CA THR A 289 -17.25 -3.19 -13.44
C THR A 289 -17.04 -2.67 -14.85
N ALA A 290 -16.18 -1.66 -15.03
CA ALA A 290 -15.84 -1.10 -16.34
C ALA A 290 -15.13 -2.13 -17.23
N LEU A 291 -14.17 -2.89 -16.67
CA LEU A 291 -13.51 -3.99 -17.37
C LEU A 291 -14.52 -5.05 -17.82
N ASN A 292 -15.41 -5.50 -16.92
CA ASN A 292 -16.44 -6.49 -17.26
C ASN A 292 -17.37 -6.01 -18.37
N ARG A 293 -17.72 -4.72 -18.39
CA ARG A 293 -18.52 -4.14 -19.47
C ARG A 293 -17.77 -4.16 -20.81
N LEU A 294 -16.49 -3.81 -20.81
CA LEU A 294 -15.67 -3.88 -22.03
C LEU A 294 -15.55 -5.31 -22.55
N ILE A 295 -15.34 -6.30 -21.67
CA ILE A 295 -15.30 -7.71 -22.05
C ILE A 295 -16.61 -8.14 -22.70
N GLN A 296 -17.75 -7.73 -22.12
CA GLN A 296 -19.07 -8.02 -22.67
C GLN A 296 -19.31 -7.35 -24.04
N GLU A 297 -18.93 -6.08 -24.20
CA GLU A 297 -19.07 -5.37 -25.48
C GLU A 297 -18.21 -6.04 -26.57
N VAL A 298 -16.98 -6.47 -26.26
CA VAL A 298 -16.12 -7.22 -27.19
C VAL A 298 -16.73 -8.59 -27.53
N GLN A 299 -17.24 -9.32 -26.55
CA GLN A 299 -17.93 -10.60 -26.77
C GLN A 299 -19.11 -10.44 -27.75
N GLN A 300 -19.94 -9.41 -27.55
CA GLN A 300 -21.08 -9.12 -28.41
C GLN A 300 -20.65 -8.72 -29.82
N LEU A 301 -19.56 -7.94 -29.96
CA LEU A 301 -19.01 -7.58 -31.28
C LEU A 301 -18.52 -8.81 -32.05
N LEU A 302 -17.82 -9.73 -31.39
CA LEU A 302 -17.34 -10.97 -32.01
C LEU A 302 -18.50 -11.88 -32.43
N GLU A 303 -19.53 -12.01 -31.60
CA GLU A 303 -20.73 -12.80 -31.94
C GLU A 303 -21.50 -12.18 -33.12
N THR A 304 -21.64 -10.85 -33.12
CA THR A 304 -22.26 -10.12 -34.23
C THR A 304 -21.45 -10.29 -35.52
N GLN A 305 -20.12 -10.20 -35.44
CA GLN A 305 -19.22 -10.41 -36.55
C GLN A 305 -19.37 -11.83 -37.12
N LYS A 306 -19.38 -12.86 -36.27
CA LYS A 306 -19.59 -14.26 -36.68
C LYS A 306 -20.94 -14.45 -37.39
N ASN A 307 -22.03 -13.97 -36.79
CA ASN A 307 -23.37 -14.07 -37.38
C ASN A 307 -23.45 -13.33 -38.73
N THR A 308 -22.75 -12.20 -38.87
CA THR A 308 -22.69 -11.46 -40.13
C THR A 308 -21.94 -12.24 -41.21
N TYR A 309 -20.83 -12.90 -40.85
CA TYR A 309 -20.10 -13.78 -41.78
C TYR A 309 -20.94 -14.97 -42.22
N GLU A 310 -21.66 -15.64 -41.31
CA GLU A 310 -22.55 -16.76 -41.65
C GLU A 310 -23.69 -16.31 -42.58
N GLN A 311 -24.29 -15.13 -42.32
CA GLN A 311 -25.30 -14.55 -43.21
C GLN A 311 -24.74 -14.20 -44.58
N LEU A 312 -23.53 -13.65 -44.64
CA LEU A 312 -22.86 -13.31 -45.90
C LEU A 312 -22.59 -14.57 -46.73
N GLU A 313 -22.18 -15.67 -46.09
CA GLU A 313 -21.97 -16.96 -46.74
C GLU A 313 -23.27 -17.51 -47.34
N VAL A 314 -24.36 -17.53 -46.55
CA VAL A 314 -25.68 -17.96 -47.02
C VAL A 314 -26.14 -17.08 -48.18
N TYR A 315 -25.97 -15.76 -48.10
CA TYR A 315 -26.34 -14.85 -49.17
C TYR A 315 -25.53 -15.08 -50.45
N SER A 316 -24.22 -15.33 -50.33
CA SER A 316 -23.36 -15.70 -51.46
C SER A 316 -23.88 -16.95 -52.17
N GLN A 317 -24.14 -18.02 -51.43
CA GLN A 317 -24.64 -19.29 -51.98
C GLN A 317 -26.00 -19.12 -52.69
N ILE A 318 -26.90 -18.30 -52.12
CA ILE A 318 -28.19 -17.99 -52.75
C ILE A 318 -27.98 -17.22 -54.05
N LEU A 319 -27.11 -16.22 -54.04
CA LEU A 319 -26.83 -15.40 -55.23
C LEU A 319 -26.21 -16.25 -56.33
N GLU A 320 -25.25 -17.11 -56.01
CA GLU A 320 -24.63 -18.05 -56.93
C GLU A 320 -25.66 -18.97 -57.58
N ARG A 321 -26.52 -19.61 -56.78
CA ARG A 321 -27.59 -20.47 -57.30
C ARG A 321 -28.48 -19.69 -58.27
N LYS A 322 -28.86 -18.47 -57.90
CA LYS A 322 -29.72 -17.63 -58.73
C LYS A 322 -29.04 -17.22 -60.05
N VAL A 323 -27.75 -16.90 -60.04
CA VAL A 323 -27.00 -16.62 -61.28
C VAL A 323 -26.94 -17.88 -62.14
N GLN A 324 -26.63 -19.05 -61.56
CA GLN A 324 -26.59 -20.32 -62.29
C GLN A 324 -27.93 -20.67 -62.94
N GLU A 325 -29.03 -20.59 -62.19
CA GLU A 325 -30.39 -20.85 -62.69
C GLU A 325 -30.74 -19.94 -63.87
N ARG A 326 -30.46 -18.64 -63.76
CA ARG A 326 -30.76 -17.66 -64.82
C ARG A 326 -29.87 -17.83 -66.04
N THR A 327 -28.61 -18.19 -65.86
CA THR A 327 -27.71 -18.47 -66.99
C THR A 327 -28.12 -19.74 -67.72
N LEU A 328 -28.56 -20.78 -67.00
CA LEU A 328 -29.08 -22.01 -67.60
C LEU A 328 -30.39 -21.76 -68.38
N GLU A 329 -31.33 -21.02 -67.78
CA GLU A 329 -32.58 -20.63 -68.44
C GLU A 329 -32.31 -19.86 -69.74
N LEU A 330 -31.36 -18.90 -69.72
CA LEU A 330 -30.97 -18.15 -70.91
C LEU A 330 -30.38 -19.07 -72.00
N LYS A 331 -29.55 -20.04 -71.61
CA LYS A 331 -28.96 -21.03 -72.54
C LYS A 331 -30.04 -21.90 -73.18
N GLU A 332 -30.98 -22.42 -72.41
CA GLU A 332 -32.10 -23.23 -72.92
C GLU A 332 -32.98 -22.44 -73.91
N LYS A 333 -33.32 -21.20 -73.57
CA LYS A 333 -34.08 -20.31 -74.46
C LYS A 333 -33.32 -20.03 -75.76
N ASN A 334 -32.02 -19.79 -75.67
CA ASN A 334 -31.18 -19.57 -76.84
C ASN A 334 -31.11 -20.80 -77.75
N GLN A 335 -30.92 -22.00 -77.19
CA GLN A 335 -30.95 -23.25 -77.96
C GLN A 335 -32.30 -23.46 -78.66
N SER A 336 -33.41 -23.18 -77.98
CA SER A 336 -34.75 -23.24 -78.59
C SER A 336 -34.88 -22.25 -79.76
N LEU A 337 -34.31 -21.04 -79.66
CA LEU A 337 -34.31 -20.06 -80.74
C LEU A 337 -33.45 -20.51 -81.92
N GLN A 338 -32.28 -21.10 -81.67
CA GLN A 338 -31.43 -21.68 -82.72
C GLN A 338 -32.15 -22.79 -83.47
N GLN A 339 -32.83 -23.71 -82.76
CA GLN A 339 -33.62 -24.76 -83.38
C GLN A 339 -34.75 -24.19 -84.26
N THR A 340 -35.46 -23.19 -83.74
CA THR A 340 -36.53 -22.50 -84.49
C THR A 340 -35.99 -21.85 -85.76
N LEU A 341 -34.78 -21.29 -85.70
CA LEU A 341 -34.09 -20.67 -86.83
C LEU A 341 -33.65 -21.71 -87.87
N GLU A 342 -33.13 -22.86 -87.44
CA GLU A 342 -32.83 -23.99 -88.34
C GLU A 342 -34.08 -24.50 -89.06
N ASP A 343 -35.20 -24.66 -88.33
CA ASP A 343 -36.46 -25.10 -88.91
C ASP A 343 -36.98 -24.09 -89.95
N LEU A 344 -36.81 -22.79 -89.67
CA LEU A 344 -37.18 -21.72 -90.59
C LEU A 344 -36.30 -21.73 -91.85
N TYR A 345 -34.99 -21.96 -91.73
CA TYR A 345 -34.11 -22.18 -92.89
C TYR A 345 -34.54 -23.37 -93.74
N ARG A 346 -34.90 -24.50 -93.11
CA ARG A 346 -35.38 -25.69 -93.81
C ARG A 346 -36.67 -25.41 -94.56
N ALA A 347 -37.63 -24.76 -93.90
CA ALA A 347 -38.90 -24.36 -94.52
C ALA A 347 -38.68 -23.41 -95.71
N GLN A 348 -37.82 -22.40 -95.54
CA GLN A 348 -37.49 -21.45 -96.60
C GLN A 348 -36.80 -22.13 -97.80
N THR A 349 -35.82 -23.01 -97.53
CA THR A 349 -35.12 -23.75 -98.60
C THR A 349 -36.07 -24.67 -99.36
N GLN A 350 -36.99 -25.33 -98.66
CA GLN A 350 -38.03 -26.14 -99.29
C GLN A 350 -38.95 -25.30 -100.18
N LEU A 351 -39.41 -24.14 -99.69
CA LEU A 351 -40.24 -23.21 -100.47
C LEU A 351 -39.55 -22.78 -101.78
N ILE A 352 -38.29 -22.34 -101.69
CA ILE A 352 -37.47 -21.97 -102.85
C ILE A 352 -37.34 -23.14 -103.84
N GLN A 353 -37.13 -24.36 -103.35
CA GLN A 353 -37.01 -25.56 -104.20
C GLN A 353 -38.34 -25.98 -104.84
N THR A 354 -39.46 -25.83 -104.14
CA THR A 354 -40.80 -26.13 -104.70
C THR A 354 -41.27 -25.08 -105.71
N GLU A 355 -40.77 -23.84 -105.62
CA GLU A 355 -41.15 -22.71 -106.47
C GLU A 355 -40.26 -22.57 -107.72
N ASN A 356 -39.72 -23.69 -108.21
CA ASN A 356 -38.82 -23.78 -109.37
C ASN A 356 -39.57 -23.66 -110.73
N ARG A 357 -40.30 -22.55 -110.93
CA ARG A 357 -40.92 -22.18 -112.23
C ARG A 357 -40.33 -20.85 -112.73
N PRO A 358 -40.27 -20.59 -114.05
CA PRO A 358 -39.41 -19.54 -114.62
C PRO A 358 -39.86 -18.07 -114.43
N ASN A 359 -40.67 -17.73 -113.41
CA ASN A 359 -41.28 -16.39 -113.26
C ASN A 359 -41.38 -15.93 -111.78
N LEU A 360 -40.34 -16.12 -110.95
CA LEU A 360 -40.24 -15.43 -109.67
C LEU A 360 -40.17 -13.91 -109.92
N LYS A 361 -41.11 -13.14 -109.37
CA LYS A 361 -41.05 -11.66 -109.45
C LYS A 361 -39.78 -11.19 -108.72
N PRO A 362 -39.06 -10.16 -109.23
CA PRO A 362 -37.84 -9.64 -108.59
C PRO A 362 -38.00 -9.34 -107.09
N ILE A 363 -39.17 -8.85 -106.67
CA ILE A 363 -39.51 -8.53 -105.27
C ILE A 363 -39.46 -9.76 -104.36
N VAL A 364 -39.88 -10.93 -104.84
CA VAL A 364 -39.86 -12.18 -104.05
C VAL A 364 -38.43 -12.69 -103.90
N VAL A 365 -37.62 -12.57 -104.95
CA VAL A 365 -36.18 -12.93 -104.91
C VAL A 365 -35.43 -12.02 -103.95
N GLU A 366 -35.73 -10.73 -103.96
CA GLU A 366 -35.14 -9.72 -103.06
C GLU A 366 -35.54 -9.99 -101.60
N ALA A 367 -36.81 -10.28 -101.33
CA ALA A 367 -37.29 -10.63 -100.00
C ALA A 367 -36.69 -11.94 -99.45
N ILE A 368 -36.46 -12.94 -100.31
CA ILE A 368 -35.74 -14.18 -99.95
C ILE A 368 -34.28 -13.88 -99.62
N ALA A 369 -33.60 -13.06 -100.44
CA ALA A 369 -32.21 -12.68 -100.20
C ALA A 369 -32.03 -11.87 -98.90
N GLU A 370 -32.93 -10.91 -98.66
CA GLU A 370 -32.93 -10.09 -97.45
C GLU A 370 -33.25 -10.90 -96.19
N SER A 371 -34.29 -11.75 -96.23
CA SER A 371 -34.58 -12.65 -95.10
C SER A 371 -33.46 -13.66 -94.83
N THR A 372 -32.74 -14.14 -95.87
CA THR A 372 -31.55 -14.98 -95.68
C THR A 372 -30.43 -14.24 -94.94
N LEU A 373 -30.21 -12.95 -95.28
CA LEU A 373 -29.21 -12.11 -94.61
C LEU A 373 -29.59 -11.89 -93.13
N LEU A 374 -30.86 -11.60 -92.85
CA LEU A 374 -31.37 -11.39 -91.49
C LEU A 374 -31.33 -12.67 -90.66
N LEU A 375 -31.68 -13.83 -91.24
CA LEU A 375 -31.56 -15.12 -90.56
C LEU A 375 -30.08 -15.45 -90.24
N ASN A 376 -29.15 -15.11 -91.14
CA ASN A 376 -27.72 -15.32 -90.89
C ASN A 376 -27.24 -14.41 -89.74
N SER A 377 -27.75 -13.17 -89.69
CA SER A 377 -27.48 -12.22 -88.60
C SER A 377 -27.98 -12.76 -87.26
N ILE A 378 -29.24 -13.23 -87.19
CA ILE A 378 -29.81 -13.83 -85.98
C ILE A 378 -29.01 -15.07 -85.57
N GLY A 379 -28.69 -15.97 -86.50
CA GLY A 379 -27.91 -17.18 -86.22
C GLY A 379 -26.53 -16.87 -85.64
N LYS A 380 -25.84 -15.86 -86.19
CA LYS A 380 -24.57 -15.36 -85.67
C LYS A 380 -24.72 -14.80 -84.25
N HIS A 381 -25.73 -13.97 -84.00
CA HIS A 381 -25.98 -13.39 -82.68
C HIS A 381 -26.35 -14.46 -81.64
N LEU A 382 -27.19 -15.45 -81.98
CA LEU A 382 -27.53 -16.56 -81.08
C LEU A 382 -26.30 -17.42 -80.74
N SER A 383 -25.39 -17.62 -81.70
CA SER A 383 -24.10 -18.28 -81.45
C SER A 383 -23.25 -17.50 -80.44
N HIS A 384 -23.19 -16.17 -80.56
CA HIS A 384 -22.51 -15.32 -79.58
C HIS A 384 -23.16 -15.38 -78.19
N VAL A 385 -24.50 -15.35 -78.10
CA VAL A 385 -25.21 -15.52 -76.82
C VAL A 385 -24.89 -16.89 -76.20
N THR A 386 -24.69 -17.94 -77.01
CA THR A 386 -24.30 -19.27 -76.53
C THR A 386 -22.91 -19.21 -75.91
N HIS A 387 -21.95 -18.60 -76.63
CA HIS A 387 -20.59 -18.39 -76.13
C HIS A 387 -20.58 -17.63 -74.79
N TYR A 388 -21.38 -16.58 -74.65
CA TYR A 388 -21.50 -15.81 -73.40
C TYR A 388 -22.11 -16.62 -72.25
N THR A 389 -23.17 -17.40 -72.51
CA THR A 389 -23.77 -18.26 -71.48
C THR A 389 -22.83 -19.38 -71.02
N ASP A 390 -22.05 -19.97 -71.93
CA ASP A 390 -21.04 -20.98 -71.58
C ASP A 390 -19.89 -20.37 -70.77
N ALA A 391 -19.41 -19.19 -71.15
CA ALA A 391 -18.39 -18.45 -70.41
C ALA A 391 -18.86 -18.13 -68.97
N LEU A 392 -20.10 -17.67 -68.79
CA LEU A 392 -20.66 -17.39 -67.45
C LEU A 392 -20.77 -18.64 -66.57
N LEU A 393 -21.18 -19.78 -67.14
CA LEU A 393 -21.26 -21.04 -66.39
C LEU A 393 -19.86 -21.54 -65.99
N ASP A 394 -18.87 -21.40 -66.87
CA ASP A 394 -17.49 -21.77 -66.55
C ASP A 394 -16.90 -20.85 -65.46
N MET A 395 -17.16 -19.54 -65.54
CA MET A 395 -16.76 -18.57 -64.51
C MET A 395 -17.38 -18.91 -63.14
N LEU A 396 -18.67 -19.24 -63.08
CA LEU A 396 -19.33 -19.68 -61.84
C LEU A 396 -18.69 -20.94 -61.28
N LYS A 397 -18.36 -21.92 -62.13
CA LYS A 397 -17.70 -23.16 -61.72
C LYS A 397 -16.31 -22.91 -61.14
N GLN A 398 -15.55 -22.00 -61.75
CA GLN A 398 -14.23 -21.60 -61.24
C GLN A 398 -14.35 -20.88 -59.89
N TYR A 399 -15.35 -20.01 -59.73
CA TYR A 399 -15.64 -19.35 -58.46
C TYR A 399 -15.98 -20.38 -57.36
N GLN A 400 -16.84 -21.35 -57.65
CA GLN A 400 -17.23 -22.43 -56.73
C GLN A 400 -16.06 -23.32 -56.31
N GLN A 401 -15.06 -23.53 -57.17
CA GLN A 401 -13.89 -24.34 -56.86
C GLN A 401 -12.87 -23.63 -55.96
N ARG A 402 -12.93 -22.30 -55.88
CA ARG A 402 -11.92 -21.47 -55.19
C ARG A 402 -12.41 -20.89 -53.87
N TYR A 403 -13.73 -20.86 -53.66
CA TYR A 403 -14.35 -20.53 -52.39
C TYR A 403 -14.17 -21.69 -51.39
N PRO A 404 -13.83 -21.48 -50.10
CA PRO A 404 -13.97 -20.25 -49.31
C PRO A 404 -12.64 -19.59 -48.87
N GLU A 405 -11.50 -19.84 -49.51
CA GLU A 405 -10.21 -19.29 -49.04
C GLU A 405 -10.11 -17.78 -49.29
N THR A 406 -10.48 -16.99 -48.28
CA THR A 406 -10.56 -15.52 -48.31
C THR A 406 -9.20 -14.80 -48.37
N ASP A 407 -8.08 -15.50 -48.30
CA ASP A 407 -6.77 -14.85 -48.05
C ASP A 407 -5.99 -14.45 -49.32
N ARG A 408 -6.52 -14.72 -50.52
CA ARG A 408 -5.88 -14.31 -51.79
C ARG A 408 -6.87 -13.90 -52.87
N LEU A 409 -7.54 -12.76 -52.67
CA LEU A 409 -8.24 -12.01 -53.72
C LEU A 409 -7.27 -11.33 -54.74
N SER A 410 -5.97 -11.63 -54.67
CA SER A 410 -4.93 -11.09 -55.56
C SER A 410 -4.42 -12.14 -56.54
N SER A 411 -5.29 -12.61 -57.45
CA SER A 411 -4.90 -13.04 -58.80
C SER A 411 -6.15 -13.21 -59.67
N HIS A 412 -6.36 -12.28 -60.61
CA HIS A 412 -7.40 -12.34 -61.66
C HIS A 412 -7.35 -13.69 -62.43
N PRO A 413 -8.51 -14.22 -62.87
CA PRO A 413 -8.81 -14.12 -64.30
C PRO A 413 -10.32 -13.99 -64.60
N VAL A 414 -10.96 -12.95 -64.06
CA VAL A 414 -12.14 -12.36 -64.71
C VAL A 414 -11.86 -10.87 -64.71
N THR A 415 -11.54 -10.33 -65.88
CA THR A 415 -11.23 -8.90 -66.00
C THR A 415 -12.55 -8.15 -65.82
N GLN A 416 -12.55 -7.01 -65.12
CA GLN A 416 -13.72 -6.11 -65.08
C GLN A 416 -14.24 -5.82 -66.50
N GLN A 417 -13.32 -5.81 -67.46
CA GLN A 417 -13.58 -5.69 -68.89
C GLN A 417 -14.42 -6.85 -69.49
N ASP A 418 -14.27 -8.09 -69.01
CA ASP A 418 -15.07 -9.23 -69.48
C ASP A 418 -16.52 -9.13 -69.01
N LEU A 419 -16.74 -8.66 -67.78
CA LEU A 419 -18.06 -8.37 -67.21
C LEU A 419 -18.71 -7.15 -67.88
N GLU A 420 -17.95 -6.07 -68.11
CA GLU A 420 -18.43 -4.86 -68.81
C GLU A 420 -18.81 -5.17 -70.27
N SER A 421 -18.03 -5.99 -70.97
CA SER A 421 -18.37 -6.49 -72.31
C SER A 421 -19.66 -7.31 -72.28
N LEU A 422 -19.86 -8.16 -71.27
CA LEU A 422 -21.08 -8.98 -71.18
C LEU A 422 -22.31 -8.14 -70.84
N GLU A 423 -22.17 -7.16 -69.94
CA GLU A 423 -23.24 -6.22 -69.56
C GLU A 423 -23.68 -5.33 -70.75
N THR A 424 -22.74 -4.97 -71.62
CA THR A 424 -23.01 -4.08 -72.74
C THR A 424 -23.42 -4.84 -74.00
N GLU A 425 -22.67 -5.86 -74.40
CA GLU A 425 -22.87 -6.54 -75.68
C GLU A 425 -24.06 -7.50 -75.69
N LEU A 426 -24.31 -8.22 -74.58
CA LEU A 426 -25.40 -9.20 -74.53
C LEU A 426 -26.78 -8.54 -74.76
N PRO A 427 -27.14 -7.42 -74.11
CA PRO A 427 -28.38 -6.71 -74.42
C PRO A 427 -28.44 -6.21 -75.87
N HIS A 428 -27.32 -5.74 -76.41
CA HIS A 428 -27.25 -5.30 -77.81
C HIS A 428 -27.52 -6.45 -78.79
N LEU A 429 -26.93 -7.63 -78.55
CA LEU A 429 -27.16 -8.84 -79.35
C LEU A 429 -28.63 -9.27 -79.28
N LEU A 430 -29.23 -9.31 -78.09
CA LEU A 430 -30.64 -9.67 -77.91
C LEU A 430 -31.58 -8.68 -78.62
N LYS A 431 -31.29 -7.37 -78.51
CA LYS A 431 -32.05 -6.33 -79.21
C LYS A 431 -31.90 -6.43 -80.73
N SER A 432 -30.71 -6.78 -81.21
CA SER A 432 -30.47 -7.01 -82.65
C SER A 432 -31.26 -8.21 -83.15
N ILE A 433 -31.24 -9.34 -82.44
CA ILE A 433 -32.04 -10.53 -82.77
C ILE A 433 -33.53 -10.16 -82.88
N GLN A 434 -34.05 -9.38 -81.93
CA GLN A 434 -35.44 -8.94 -81.95
C GLN A 434 -35.74 -8.04 -83.15
N SER A 435 -34.83 -7.11 -83.48
CA SER A 435 -34.96 -6.22 -84.64
C SER A 435 -34.95 -7.01 -85.96
N ASP A 436 -33.98 -7.91 -86.12
CA ASP A 436 -33.84 -8.73 -87.32
C ASP A 436 -35.06 -9.64 -87.51
N ALA A 437 -35.59 -10.22 -86.42
CA ALA A 437 -36.80 -11.03 -86.46
C ALA A 437 -38.05 -10.22 -86.89
N ALA A 438 -38.18 -8.98 -86.40
CA ALA A 438 -39.27 -8.09 -86.80
C ALA A 438 -39.16 -7.66 -88.28
N GLN A 439 -37.93 -7.45 -88.75
CA GLN A 439 -37.67 -7.12 -90.15
C GLN A 439 -37.98 -8.30 -91.07
N ILE A 440 -37.63 -9.54 -90.71
CA ILE A 440 -38.02 -10.74 -91.47
C ILE A 440 -39.54 -10.79 -91.65
N SER A 441 -40.31 -10.55 -90.58
CA SER A 441 -41.77 -10.51 -90.67
C SER A 441 -42.27 -9.42 -91.63
N THR A 442 -41.60 -8.28 -91.68
CA THR A 442 -41.98 -7.14 -92.53
C THR A 442 -41.68 -7.43 -94.00
N VAL A 443 -40.47 -7.93 -94.29
CA VAL A 443 -39.98 -8.26 -95.63
C VAL A 443 -40.81 -9.38 -96.25
N LEU A 444 -41.10 -10.44 -95.49
CA LEU A 444 -41.94 -11.54 -95.98
C LEU A 444 -43.38 -11.09 -96.24
N ASN A 445 -43.96 -10.24 -95.38
CA ASN A 445 -45.31 -9.70 -95.61
C ASN A 445 -45.38 -8.82 -96.86
N ALA A 446 -44.33 -8.04 -97.14
CA ALA A 446 -44.26 -7.20 -98.34
C ALA A 446 -44.14 -8.00 -99.64
N ALA A 447 -43.62 -9.23 -99.57
CA ALA A 447 -43.45 -10.12 -100.73
C ALA A 447 -44.69 -10.97 -101.04
N ILE A 448 -45.61 -11.13 -100.09
CA ILE A 448 -46.85 -11.92 -100.21
C ILE A 448 -48.00 -11.09 -100.83
N ILE A 449 -47.89 -9.75 -100.80
CA ILE A 449 -48.84 -8.79 -101.41
C ILE A 449 -48.41 -8.49 -102.85
#